data_AF-A0A246HKF8-F1
#
_entry.id   AF-A0A246HKF8-F1
#
_cell.length_a   1.000
_cell.length_b   1.000
_cell.length_c   1.000
_cell.angle_alpha   90.00
_cell.angle_beta   90.00
_cell.angle_gamma   90.00
#
_symmetry.space_group_name_H-M   'P 1'
#
loop_
_entity.id
_entity.type
_entity.pdbx_description
1 polymer ?
#
loop_
_entity_poly.entity_id
_entity_poly.type
_entity_poly.pdbx_seq_one_letter_code
_entity_poly.pdbx_strand_id
1 'polypeptide(L)' 'MASLSRLSQLRDLSVVVADTGDVEAIKRLKPVDCTTNPTLVKKALDLPVYADLIESALAWGRE' A
#
# COMPACT_ATOMS: atom_id res chain seq x y z
N MET A 1 -24.64 4.64 -20.44
CA MET A 1 -23.20 4.69 -20.12
C MET A 1 -23.07 4.69 -18.61
N ALA A 2 -22.24 3.82 -18.02
CA ALA A 2 -22.00 3.88 -16.59
C ALA A 2 -21.27 5.20 -16.28
N SER A 3 -21.73 5.94 -15.26
CA SER A 3 -21.02 7.12 -14.81
C SER A 3 -19.65 6.71 -14.25
N LEU A 4 -18.64 7.55 -14.47
CA LEU A 4 -17.31 7.34 -13.90
C LEU A 4 -17.40 7.21 -12.38
N SER A 5 -16.59 6.33 -11.78
CA SER A 5 -16.56 6.19 -10.32
C SER A 5 -16.10 7.50 -9.66
N ARG A 6 -16.53 7.75 -8.42
CA ARG A 6 -16.10 8.94 -7.66
C ARG A 6 -14.57 9.02 -7.56
N LEU A 7 -13.90 7.88 -7.40
CA LEU A 7 -12.44 7.81 -7.37
C LEU A 7 -11.83 8.17 -8.73
N SER A 8 -12.46 7.80 -9.84
CA SER A 8 -12.02 8.21 -11.18
C SER A 8 -12.11 9.72 -11.35
N GLN A 9 -13.23 10.32 -10.95
CA GLN A 9 -13.44 11.77 -11.04
C GLN A 9 -12.47 12.54 -10.12
N LEU A 10 -12.15 12.00 -8.95
CA LEU A 10 -11.21 12.64 -8.01
C LEU A 10 -9.79 12.75 -8.58
N ARG A 11 -9.36 11.78 -9.41
CA ARG A 11 -8.01 11.80 -10.02
C ARG A 11 -7.80 12.99 -10.96
N ASP A 12 -8.87 13.52 -11.55
CA ASP A 12 -8.79 14.68 -12.44
C ASP A 12 -8.61 16.00 -11.67
N LEU A 13 -8.92 15.99 -10.36
CA LEU A 13 -8.92 17.17 -9.49
C LEU A 13 -7.80 17.16 -8.46
N SER A 14 -7.21 16.00 -8.15
CA SER A 14 -6.28 15.83 -7.04
C SER A 14 -5.35 14.63 -7.26
N VAL A 15 -4.19 14.70 -6.62
CA VAL A 15 -3.26 13.57 -6.54
C VAL A 15 -3.80 12.56 -5.54
N VAL A 16 -4.14 11.37 -6.02
CA VAL A 16 -4.64 10.28 -5.18
C VAL A 16 -3.46 9.51 -4.60
N VAL A 17 -3.39 9.44 -3.27
CA VAL A 17 -2.38 8.70 -2.51
C VAL A 17 -3.07 7.61 -1.70
N ALA A 18 -2.50 6.40 -1.63
CA ALA A 18 -3.04 5.32 -0.80
C ALA A 18 -2.30 5.24 0.54
N ASP A 19 -3.03 5.36 1.64
CA ASP A 19 -2.48 5.20 3.00
C ASP A 19 -2.58 3.74 3.45
N THR A 20 -1.70 2.88 2.94
CA THR A 20 -1.73 1.44 3.21
C THR A 20 -0.38 0.75 2.96
N GLY A 21 -0.17 -0.36 3.68
CA GLY A 21 0.87 -1.35 3.37
C GLY A 21 0.33 -2.57 2.60
N ASP A 22 -0.90 -2.56 2.11
CA ASP A 22 -1.48 -3.66 1.34
C ASP A 22 -1.17 -3.54 -0.16
N VAL A 23 -0.26 -4.40 -0.64
CA VAL A 23 0.17 -4.44 -2.05
C VAL A 23 -0.98 -4.65 -3.02
N GLU A 24 -1.96 -5.48 -2.67
CA GLU A 24 -3.07 -5.82 -3.58
C GLU A 24 -4.04 -4.65 -3.73
N ALA A 25 -4.27 -3.91 -2.65
CA ALA A 25 -5.01 -2.66 -2.71
C ALA A 25 -4.32 -1.62 -3.60
N ILE A 26 -2.99 -1.48 -3.48
CA ILE A 26 -2.18 -0.56 -4.29
C ILE A 26 -2.27 -0.93 -5.78
N LYS A 27 -2.07 -2.21 -6.13
CA LYS A 27 -2.19 -2.71 -7.51
C LYS A 27 -3.57 -2.45 -8.11
N ARG A 28 -4.64 -2.69 -7.35
CA ARG A 28 -6.03 -2.51 -7.79
C ARG A 28 -6.38 -1.04 -7.98
N LEU A 29 -5.98 -0.18 -7.05
CA LEU A 29 -6.41 1.22 -7.00
C LEU A 29 -5.46 2.17 -7.73
N LYS A 30 -4.23 1.75 -8.06
CA LYS A 30 -3.26 2.52 -8.85
C LYS A 30 -3.18 4.00 -8.38
N PRO A 31 -2.86 4.24 -7.10
CA PRO A 31 -2.60 5.59 -6.63
C PRO A 31 -1.33 6.14 -7.29
N VAL A 32 -1.11 7.46 -7.19
CA VAL A 32 0.14 8.09 -7.61
C VAL A 32 1.25 7.71 -6.64
N ASP A 33 1.00 7.93 -5.34
CA ASP A 33 1.92 7.60 -4.26
C ASP A 33 1.26 6.71 -3.21
N CYS A 34 2.07 6.16 -2.30
CA CYS A 34 1.60 5.48 -1.12
C CYS A 34 2.24 6.09 0.14
N THR A 35 1.45 6.27 1.19
CA THR A 35 1.96 6.60 2.52
C THR A 35 1.86 5.40 3.43
N THR A 36 2.83 5.30 4.34
CA THR A 36 2.78 4.35 5.45
C THR A 36 2.98 5.12 6.75
N ASN A 37 2.64 4.47 7.85
CA ASN A 37 2.93 4.93 9.20
C ASN A 37 3.22 3.69 10.07
N PRO A 38 3.76 3.84 11.29
CA PRO A 38 4.13 2.69 12.12
C PRO A 38 2.99 1.69 12.36
N THR A 39 1.75 2.16 12.49
CA THR A 39 0.58 1.30 12.68
C THR A 39 0.28 0.47 11.42
N LEU A 40 0.37 1.08 10.23
CA LEU A 40 0.16 0.38 8.96
C LEU A 40 1.29 -0.60 8.66
N VAL A 41 2.54 -0.23 8.95
CA VAL A 41 3.69 -1.13 8.82
C VAL A 41 3.50 -2.34 9.73
N LYS A 42 3.18 -2.12 11.02
CA LYS A 42 2.93 -3.22 11.96
C LYS A 42 1.86 -4.19 11.44
N LYS A 43 0.77 -3.69 10.87
CA LYS A 43 -0.29 -4.53 10.29
C LYS A 43 0.19 -5.30 9.06
N ALA A 44 1.02 -4.68 8.22
CA ALA A 44 1.57 -5.33 7.03
C ALA A 44 2.51 -6.49 7.40
N LEU A 45 3.16 -6.46 8.56
CA LEU A 45 4.03 -7.55 9.02
C LEU A 45 3.28 -8.89 9.15
N ASP A 46 1.98 -8.86 9.39
CA ASP A 46 1.15 -10.06 9.52
C ASP A 46 0.74 -10.66 8.16
N LEU A 47 1.04 -9.99 7.03
CA LEU A 47 0.66 -10.46 5.70
C LEU A 47 1.69 -11.46 5.14
N PRO A 48 1.26 -12.64 4.64
CA PRO A 48 2.17 -13.66 4.14
C PRO A 48 3.12 -13.20 3.02
N VAL A 49 2.68 -12.23 2.19
CA VAL A 49 3.47 -11.68 1.08
C VAL A 49 4.75 -10.99 1.55
N TYR A 50 4.83 -10.60 2.82
CA TYR A 50 6.00 -9.94 3.39
C TYR A 50 6.88 -10.86 4.24
N ALA A 51 6.52 -12.13 4.43
CA ALA A 51 7.24 -13.04 5.32
C ALA A 51 8.73 -13.13 4.98
N ASP A 52 9.07 -13.38 3.71
CA ASP A 52 10.47 -13.52 3.27
C ASP A 52 11.26 -12.21 3.43
N LEU A 53 10.60 -11.06 3.19
CA LEU A 53 11.22 -9.74 3.36
C LEU A 53 11.53 -9.47 4.84
N ILE A 54 10.62 -9.85 5.73
CA ILE A 54 10.77 -9.68 7.18
C ILE A 54 11.91 -10.56 7.69
N GLU A 55 11.95 -11.84 7.30
CA GLU A 55 13.04 -12.75 7.70
C GLU A 55 14.40 -12.23 7.21
N SER A 56 14.47 -11.75 5.97
CA SER A 56 15.69 -11.15 5.42
C SER A 56 16.13 -9.90 6.21
N ALA A 57 15.18 -9.03 6.58
CA ALA A 57 15.46 -7.82 7.36
C ALA A 57 15.89 -8.16 8.80
N LEU A 58 15.29 -9.19 9.42
CA LEU A 58 15.67 -9.68 10.74
C LEU A 58 17.05 -10.34 10.74
N ALA A 59 17.40 -11.07 9.68
CA ALA A 59 18.74 -11.63 9.52
C ALA A 59 19.79 -10.52 9.40
N TRP A 60 19.57 -9.54 8.53
CA TRP A 60 20.44 -8.38 8.37
C TRP A 60 20.62 -7.58 9.67
N GLY A 61 19.55 -7.34 10.43
CA GLY A 61 19.63 -6.57 11.68
C GLY A 61 20.28 -7.30 12.86
N ARG A 62 20.60 -8.59 12.72
CA ARG A 62 21.34 -9.38 13.73
C ARG A 62 22.86 -9.37 13.49
N GLU A 63 23.29 -8.94 12.32
CA GLU A 63 24.71 -8.71 11.99
C GLU A 63 25.18 -7.35 12.55
#